data_AF-A0A2G2MLA8-F1
#
_entry.id   AF-A0A2G2MLA8-F1
#
_cell.length_a   1.000
_cell.length_b   1.000
_cell.length_c   1.000
_cell.angle_alpha   90.00
_cell.angle_beta   90.00
_cell.angle_gamma   90.00
#
_symmetry.space_group_name_H-M   'P 1'
#
loop_
_entity.id
_entity.type
_entity.pdbx_description
1 polymer ?
#
loop_
_entity_poly.entity_id
_entity_poly.type
_entity_poly.pdbx_seq_one_letter_code
_entity_poly.pdbx_strand_id
1 'polypeptide(L)'
;MASLNHIADSYVNSVDKPFDYALKQRIKFTIKYWRAMLLRREFERKGTDKTLIQGFLMALEAVDSLDSCLVTSGCTWKRTTLKVPKPIAHGGSSSSFLYVGPAKYSNPGALPYTEETAAGIGFQCFNSFTGNYAMTGEYRYINDYIYIPDKPLTKFVYVEGVFDNPEDAHEVCVGAANCVSDDDEFPIGLHMLNTILEGIRKNELRILTNDHEVNTQPNI
;
A
#
# COMPACT_ATOMS: atom_id res chain seq x y z
N MET A 1 -5.70 -16.94 11.79
CA MET A 1 -6.44 -15.85 12.47
C MET A 1 -7.76 -15.60 11.73
N ALA A 2 -8.58 -14.62 12.13
CA ALA A 2 -9.87 -14.33 11.49
C ALA A 2 -9.71 -13.50 10.22
N SER A 3 -10.54 -13.76 9.19
CA SER A 3 -10.62 -12.93 7.99
C SER A 3 -11.33 -11.61 8.27
N LEU A 4 -11.16 -10.63 7.38
CA LEU A 4 -11.81 -9.33 7.52
C LEU A 4 -13.35 -9.47 7.47
N ASN A 5 -13.84 -10.35 6.59
CA ASN A 5 -15.26 -10.72 6.55
C ASN A 5 -15.75 -11.26 7.90
N HIS A 6 -15.03 -12.23 8.48
CA HIS A 6 -15.43 -12.83 9.76
C HIS A 6 -15.47 -11.80 10.91
N ILE A 7 -14.52 -10.87 10.95
CA ILE A 7 -14.50 -9.79 11.97
C ILE A 7 -15.71 -8.86 11.79
N ALA A 8 -15.97 -8.43 10.55
CA ALA A 8 -17.10 -7.55 10.26
C ALA A 8 -18.45 -8.23 10.53
N ASP A 9 -18.61 -9.49 10.11
CA ASP A 9 -19.83 -10.27 10.34
C ASP A 9 -20.09 -10.49 11.84
N SER A 10 -19.06 -10.80 12.62
CA SER A 10 -19.18 -10.91 14.08
C SER A 10 -19.68 -9.63 14.72
N TYR A 11 -19.19 -8.46 14.27
CA TYR A 11 -19.64 -7.18 14.78
C TYR A 11 -21.07 -6.87 14.38
N VAL A 12 -21.42 -7.02 13.10
CA VAL A 12 -22.75 -6.71 12.59
C VAL A 12 -23.82 -7.61 13.22
N ASN A 13 -23.49 -8.89 13.46
CA ASN A 13 -24.33 -9.81 14.22
C ASN A 13 -24.52 -9.36 15.67
N SER A 14 -23.51 -8.75 16.31
CA SER A 14 -23.61 -8.26 17.70
C SER A 14 -24.50 -7.02 17.87
N VAL A 15 -24.83 -6.33 16.77
CA VAL A 15 -25.71 -5.15 16.74
C VAL A 15 -27.07 -5.49 16.11
N ASP A 16 -27.39 -6.78 15.97
CA ASP A 16 -28.66 -7.29 15.41
C ASP A 16 -28.98 -6.79 13.99
N LYS A 17 -27.95 -6.48 13.17
CA LYS A 17 -28.10 -6.00 11.79
C LYS A 17 -27.42 -6.89 10.72
N PRO A 18 -27.52 -8.23 10.78
CA PRO A 18 -26.75 -9.19 9.96
C PRO A 18 -26.76 -8.93 8.45
N PHE A 19 -27.86 -8.36 7.92
CA PHE A 19 -28.06 -8.15 6.49
C PHE A 19 -27.76 -6.72 6.02
N ASP A 20 -27.29 -5.84 6.91
CA ASP A 20 -26.94 -4.47 6.56
C ASP A 20 -25.56 -4.45 5.87
N TYR A 21 -25.59 -4.52 4.54
CA TYR A 21 -24.40 -4.48 3.70
C TYR A 21 -23.62 -3.16 3.88
N ALA A 22 -24.32 -2.03 4.01
CA ALA A 22 -23.68 -0.72 4.14
C ALA A 22 -22.91 -0.62 5.46
N LEU A 23 -23.50 -1.10 6.56
CA LEU A 23 -22.83 -1.20 7.85
C LEU A 23 -21.61 -2.13 7.78
N LYS A 24 -21.74 -3.30 7.17
CA LYS A 24 -20.61 -4.23 7.00
C LYS A 24 -19.43 -3.56 6.27
N GLN A 25 -19.69 -2.87 5.16
CA GLN A 25 -18.64 -2.17 4.41
C GLN A 25 -18.00 -1.03 5.22
N ARG A 26 -18.81 -0.27 5.99
CA ARG A 26 -18.31 0.78 6.88
C ARG A 26 -17.40 0.23 7.97
N ILE A 27 -17.75 -0.91 8.56
CA ILE A 27 -16.93 -1.58 9.58
C ILE A 27 -15.63 -2.08 8.96
N LYS A 28 -15.67 -2.72 7.78
CA LYS A 28 -14.46 -3.11 7.05
C LYS A 28 -13.52 -1.92 6.80
N PHE A 29 -14.08 -0.81 6.30
CA PHE A 29 -13.33 0.42 6.08
C PHE A 29 -12.69 0.94 7.37
N THR A 30 -13.45 0.95 8.47
CA THR A 30 -12.96 1.38 9.78
C THR A 30 -11.83 0.49 10.29
N ILE A 31 -11.96 -0.84 10.15
CA ILE A 31 -10.90 -1.78 10.53
C ILE A 31 -9.62 -1.52 9.74
N LYS A 32 -9.72 -1.33 8.41
CA LYS A 32 -8.57 -0.98 7.55
C LYS A 32 -7.91 0.33 7.99
N TYR A 33 -8.71 1.36 8.25
CA TYR A 33 -8.22 2.66 8.73
C TYR A 33 -7.45 2.55 10.06
N TRP A 34 -8.03 1.88 11.06
CA TRP A 34 -7.36 1.70 12.34
C TRP A 34 -6.11 0.83 12.23
N ARG A 35 -6.14 -0.22 11.38
CA ARG A 35 -4.95 -1.04 11.10
C ARG A 35 -3.81 -0.16 10.59
N ALA A 36 -4.04 0.65 9.55
CA ALA A 36 -3.02 1.53 8.98
C ALA A 36 -2.43 2.48 10.05
N MET A 37 -3.29 3.07 10.89
CA MET A 37 -2.88 3.95 11.98
C MET A 37 -2.01 3.24 13.04
N LEU A 38 -2.43 2.04 13.49
CA LEU A 38 -1.71 1.28 14.51
C LEU A 38 -0.39 0.73 13.98
N LEU A 39 -0.37 0.27 12.73
CA LEU A 39 0.83 -0.19 12.07
C LEU A 39 1.84 0.94 11.92
N ARG A 40 1.44 2.13 11.48
CA ARG A 40 2.34 3.28 11.40
C ARG A 40 3.02 3.57 12.74
N ARG A 41 2.27 3.54 13.85
CA ARG A 41 2.81 3.75 15.21
C ARG A 41 3.77 2.63 15.64
N GLU A 42 3.44 1.38 15.37
CA GLU A 42 4.32 0.25 15.71
C GLU A 42 5.60 0.26 14.85
N PHE A 43 5.51 0.62 13.58
CA PHE A 43 6.66 0.76 12.67
C PHE A 43 7.63 1.81 13.17
N GLU A 44 7.13 3.00 13.57
CA GLU A 44 7.94 4.07 14.14
C GLU A 44 8.64 3.65 15.45
N ARG A 45 8.06 2.70 16.20
CA ARG A 45 8.57 2.29 17.53
C ARG A 45 9.49 1.07 17.51
N LYS A 46 9.14 0.03 16.74
CA LYS A 46 9.77 -1.30 16.78
C LYS A 46 10.31 -1.77 15.42
N GLY A 47 9.99 -1.07 14.34
CA GLY A 47 10.27 -1.53 12.98
C GLY A 47 9.25 -2.55 12.46
N THR A 48 9.61 -3.24 11.38
CA THR A 48 8.69 -4.10 10.61
C THR A 48 8.70 -5.56 11.03
N ASP A 49 7.52 -6.11 11.32
CA ASP A 49 7.31 -7.56 11.42
C ASP A 49 7.25 -8.18 10.02
N LYS A 50 7.98 -9.28 9.81
CA LYS A 50 8.03 -10.02 8.55
C LYS A 50 6.67 -10.59 8.13
N THR A 51 5.79 -10.86 9.10
CA THR A 51 4.45 -11.39 8.84
C THR A 51 3.52 -10.39 8.13
N LEU A 52 3.86 -9.10 8.18
CA LEU A 52 3.10 -8.01 7.56
C LEU A 52 3.61 -7.63 6.18
N ILE A 53 4.75 -8.20 5.75
CA ILE A 53 5.40 -7.87 4.48
C ILE A 53 4.66 -8.57 3.35
N GLN A 54 4.20 -7.77 2.40
CA GLN A 54 3.63 -8.25 1.15
C GLN A 54 4.61 -7.95 0.03
N GLY A 55 4.77 -8.91 -0.87
CA GLY A 55 5.66 -8.83 -2.03
C GLY A 55 4.90 -9.20 -3.29
N PHE A 56 5.01 -8.37 -4.33
CA PHE A 56 4.38 -8.62 -5.62
C PHE A 56 5.26 -8.15 -6.78
N LEU A 57 4.98 -8.72 -7.95
CA LEU A 57 5.68 -8.44 -9.19
C LEU A 57 4.75 -7.63 -10.11
N MET A 58 5.26 -6.50 -10.63
CA MET A 58 4.51 -5.60 -11.49
C MET A 58 5.17 -5.45 -12.85
N ALA A 59 4.34 -5.36 -13.90
CA ALA A 59 4.78 -5.06 -15.25
C ALA A 59 5.10 -3.56 -15.40
N LEU A 60 6.06 -3.26 -16.27
CA LEU A 60 6.47 -1.91 -16.63
C LEU A 60 6.13 -1.61 -18.10
N GLU A 61 5.65 -0.40 -18.36
CA GLU A 61 5.40 0.15 -19.69
C GLU A 61 6.30 1.37 -19.95
N ALA A 62 6.68 1.59 -21.21
CA ALA A 62 7.49 2.75 -21.59
C ALA A 62 6.62 4.02 -21.59
N VAL A 63 7.13 5.11 -21.01
CA VAL A 63 6.48 6.42 -20.95
C VAL A 63 7.50 7.50 -21.30
N ASP A 64 7.08 8.49 -22.09
CA ASP A 64 7.95 9.55 -22.60
C ASP A 64 8.29 10.63 -21.56
N SER A 65 7.51 10.74 -20.48
CA SER A 65 7.75 11.68 -19.40
C SER A 65 7.27 11.15 -18.05
N LEU A 66 7.87 11.65 -16.96
CA LEU A 66 7.24 11.62 -15.65
C LEU A 66 5.90 12.39 -15.74
N ASP A 67 4.89 12.07 -14.94
CA ASP A 67 3.53 12.69 -14.92
C ASP A 67 3.50 14.23 -14.68
N SER A 68 4.63 14.93 -14.78
CA SER A 68 4.70 16.39 -14.80
C SER A 68 4.60 16.90 -16.24
N CYS A 69 3.58 17.70 -16.50
CA CYS A 69 3.31 18.35 -17.79
C CYS A 69 4.31 19.46 -18.18
N LEU A 70 5.36 19.73 -17.39
CA LEU A 70 6.22 20.91 -17.54
C LEU A 70 7.69 20.61 -17.87
N VAL A 71 8.14 19.35 -17.84
CA VAL A 71 9.56 19.03 -18.05
C VAL A 71 9.70 17.77 -18.91
N THR A 72 10.05 17.94 -20.19
CA THR A 72 10.57 16.86 -21.03
C THR A 72 12.02 16.59 -20.60
N SER A 73 12.24 15.52 -19.83
CA SER A 73 13.54 15.24 -19.23
C SER A 73 14.59 14.72 -20.22
N GLY A 74 14.25 14.53 -21.51
CA GLY A 74 15.17 13.98 -22.51
C GLY A 74 15.57 12.51 -22.26
N CYS A 75 14.91 11.83 -21.33
CA CYS A 75 15.13 10.43 -21.00
C CYS A 75 13.85 9.63 -21.21
N THR A 76 13.99 8.39 -21.67
CA THR A 76 12.90 7.43 -21.71
C THR A 76 12.68 6.83 -20.31
N TRP A 77 11.41 6.78 -19.91
CA TRP A 77 11.00 6.26 -18.61
C TRP A 77 10.24 4.94 -18.77
N LYS A 78 10.28 4.13 -17.71
CA LYS A 78 9.36 3.01 -17.54
C LYS A 78 8.51 3.23 -16.31
N ARG A 79 7.19 3.06 -16.43
CA ARG A 79 6.20 3.21 -15.36
C ARG A 79 5.54 1.87 -15.09
N THR A 80 5.12 1.61 -13.85
CA THR A 80 4.22 0.48 -13.58
C THR A 80 2.90 0.62 -14.35
N THR A 81 2.39 -0.48 -14.93
CA THR A 81 1.12 -0.46 -15.67
C THR A 81 -0.08 -0.19 -14.76
N LEU A 82 -0.01 -0.68 -13.53
CA LEU A 82 -1.04 -0.53 -12.51
C LEU A 82 -0.54 0.34 -11.35
N LYS A 83 -1.48 0.88 -10.57
CA LYS A 83 -1.19 1.65 -9.38
C LYS A 83 -0.61 0.74 -8.30
N VAL A 84 0.49 1.17 -7.71
CA VAL A 84 1.13 0.52 -6.59
C VAL A 84 0.32 0.87 -5.32
N PRO A 85 -0.03 -0.12 -4.49
CA PRO A 85 -0.66 0.09 -3.20
C PRO A 85 0.14 1.06 -2.34
N LYS A 86 -0.57 1.89 -1.56
CA LYS A 86 0.07 2.90 -0.71
C LYS A 86 0.82 2.23 0.45
N PRO A 87 2.15 2.40 0.53
CA PRO A 87 2.92 1.89 1.66
C PRO A 87 2.63 2.70 2.93
N ILE A 88 2.70 2.04 4.07
CA ILE A 88 2.67 2.72 5.37
C ILE A 88 3.96 3.52 5.51
N ALA A 89 3.84 4.84 5.61
CA ALA A 89 4.99 5.71 5.84
C ALA A 89 5.62 5.44 7.21
N HIS A 90 6.92 5.14 7.24
CA HIS A 90 7.73 5.08 8.47
C HIS A 90 8.71 6.25 8.52
N GLY A 91 8.68 7.00 9.62
CA GLY A 91 9.62 8.10 9.84
C GLY A 91 11.03 7.57 10.06
N GLY A 92 11.90 7.68 9.06
CA GLY A 92 13.34 7.34 9.21
C GLY A 92 14.02 6.75 7.98
N SER A 93 13.28 6.34 6.95
CA SER A 93 13.84 5.83 5.69
C SER A 93 13.66 6.85 4.56
N SER A 94 14.59 6.86 3.61
CA SER A 94 14.44 7.59 2.35
C SER A 94 13.36 7.00 1.44
N SER A 95 12.92 5.77 1.71
CA SER A 95 11.91 5.04 0.95
C SER A 95 10.82 4.47 1.86
N SER A 96 9.56 4.60 1.41
CA SER A 96 8.39 4.00 2.11
C SER A 96 8.26 2.50 1.83
N PHE A 97 8.98 1.98 0.83
CA PHE A 97 9.05 0.55 0.52
C PHE A 97 10.24 -0.11 1.21
N LEU A 98 10.13 -1.41 1.49
CA LEU A 98 11.21 -2.22 2.06
C LEU A 98 12.16 -2.71 0.97
N TYR A 99 11.62 -3.03 -0.21
CA TYR A 99 12.38 -3.41 -1.38
C TYR A 99 11.66 -2.93 -2.64
N VAL A 100 12.39 -2.33 -3.55
CA VAL A 100 11.98 -2.14 -4.93
C VAL A 100 13.17 -2.56 -5.77
N GLY A 101 12.99 -3.41 -6.77
CA GLY A 101 14.14 -3.92 -7.51
C GLY A 101 13.78 -4.96 -8.55
N PRO A 102 14.79 -5.58 -9.18
CA PRO A 102 14.56 -6.67 -10.09
C PRO A 102 14.04 -7.90 -9.34
N ALA A 103 13.27 -8.74 -10.03
CA ALA A 103 12.82 -10.00 -9.46
C ALA A 103 14.04 -10.85 -9.05
N LYS A 104 14.07 -11.32 -7.80
CA LYS A 104 15.20 -12.04 -7.16
C LYS A 104 15.80 -13.19 -7.97
N TYR A 105 15.06 -13.73 -8.95
CA TYR A 105 15.47 -14.85 -9.80
C TYR A 105 16.02 -14.46 -11.17
N SER A 106 15.91 -13.19 -11.61
CA SER A 106 16.40 -12.79 -12.94
C SER A 106 17.88 -12.43 -12.98
N ASN A 107 18.50 -12.08 -11.83
CA ASN A 107 19.94 -11.80 -11.74
C ASN A 107 20.48 -11.97 -10.30
N PRO A 108 21.19 -13.07 -9.97
CA PRO A 108 21.86 -13.21 -8.69
C PRO A 108 23.00 -12.19 -8.58
N GLY A 109 22.79 -11.14 -7.77
CA GLY A 109 23.72 -10.01 -7.62
C GLY A 109 23.10 -8.64 -7.88
N ALA A 110 21.85 -8.59 -8.32
CA ALA A 110 21.18 -7.31 -8.54
C ALA A 110 20.81 -6.62 -7.22
N LEU A 111 21.23 -5.36 -7.08
CA LEU A 111 20.99 -4.53 -5.91
C LEU A 111 19.55 -4.00 -5.90
N PRO A 112 18.97 -3.75 -4.70
CA PRO A 112 17.72 -3.02 -4.60
C PRO A 112 17.87 -1.63 -5.24
N TYR A 113 16.76 -1.13 -5.76
CA TYR A 113 16.65 0.21 -6.28
C TYR A 113 16.51 1.22 -5.15
N THR A 114 17.12 2.38 -5.31
CA THR A 114 17.05 3.47 -4.33
C THR A 114 16.00 4.49 -4.77
N GLU A 115 15.16 4.94 -3.83
CA GLU A 115 14.20 6.01 -4.10
C GLU A 115 14.94 7.35 -4.17
N GLU A 116 14.75 8.08 -5.26
CA GLU A 116 15.44 9.34 -5.49
C GLU A 116 14.53 10.56 -5.60
N THR A 117 15.14 11.71 -5.31
CA THR A 117 14.49 13.02 -5.48
C THR A 117 14.54 13.49 -6.93
N ALA A 118 13.69 14.47 -7.28
CA ALA A 118 13.67 15.06 -8.63
C ALA A 118 15.04 15.58 -9.09
N ALA A 119 15.88 16.05 -8.15
CA ALA A 119 17.18 16.63 -8.45
C ALA A 119 18.25 15.56 -8.77
N GLY A 120 18.22 14.41 -8.11
CA GLY A 120 19.19 13.32 -8.34
C GLY A 120 19.02 12.67 -9.71
N ILE A 121 17.77 12.54 -10.14
CA ILE A 121 17.38 11.79 -11.34
C ILE A 121 17.81 12.50 -12.65
N GLY A 122 17.79 13.83 -12.70
CA GLY A 122 18.19 14.58 -13.90
C GLY A 122 19.63 14.30 -14.33
N PHE A 123 20.53 13.99 -13.39
CA PHE A 123 21.92 13.63 -13.70
C PHE A 123 22.07 12.20 -14.23
N GLN A 124 21.14 11.31 -13.91
CA GLN A 124 21.29 9.88 -14.17
C GLN A 124 20.97 9.48 -15.60
N CYS A 125 20.08 10.23 -16.26
CA CYS A 125 19.78 10.05 -17.66
C CYS A 125 21.01 10.19 -18.57
N PHE A 126 22.04 10.88 -18.09
CA PHE A 126 23.29 11.12 -18.82
C PHE A 126 24.44 10.22 -18.33
N ASN A 127 24.22 9.38 -17.32
CA ASN A 127 25.25 8.57 -16.67
C ASN A 127 25.43 7.16 -17.30
N SER A 128 25.13 7.03 -18.59
CA SER A 128 25.23 5.78 -19.35
C SER A 128 26.66 5.23 -19.55
N PHE A 129 27.69 5.90 -19.02
CA PHE A 129 29.11 5.65 -19.37
C PHE A 129 29.95 4.95 -18.29
N THR A 130 29.42 4.66 -17.10
CA THR A 130 30.18 3.95 -16.06
C THR A 130 29.78 2.48 -16.01
N GLY A 131 30.52 1.64 -16.74
CA GLY A 131 30.26 0.21 -16.97
C GLY A 131 30.15 -0.70 -15.73
N ASN A 132 30.24 -0.17 -14.51
CA ASN A 132 30.01 -0.89 -13.25
C ASN A 132 28.98 -0.24 -12.30
N TYR A 133 28.52 1.00 -12.57
CA TYR A 133 27.47 1.66 -11.79
C TYR A 133 26.07 1.44 -12.38
N ALA A 134 25.97 0.70 -13.49
CA ALA A 134 24.71 0.25 -14.07
C ALA A 134 23.84 -0.61 -13.09
N MET A 135 24.40 -1.04 -11.96
CA MET A 135 23.75 -1.92 -10.97
C MET A 135 22.98 -1.20 -9.85
N THR A 136 23.15 0.11 -9.63
CA THR A 136 22.21 0.86 -8.79
C THR A 136 21.05 1.26 -9.69
N GLY A 137 19.96 0.50 -9.60
CA GLY A 137 18.70 1.00 -10.16
C GLY A 137 18.15 2.05 -9.22
N GLU A 138 17.51 3.04 -9.78
CA GLU A 138 16.96 4.15 -9.03
C GLU A 138 15.52 4.28 -9.48
N TYR A 139 14.66 4.64 -8.56
CA TYR A 139 13.24 4.69 -8.84
C TYR A 139 12.60 5.91 -8.19
N ARG A 140 11.42 6.25 -8.69
CA ARG A 140 10.60 7.32 -8.13
C ARG A 140 9.18 6.85 -7.93
N TYR A 141 8.61 7.19 -6.78
CA TYR A 141 7.21 6.96 -6.49
C TYR A 141 6.42 8.26 -6.66
N ILE A 142 5.56 8.34 -7.68
CA ILE A 142 4.73 9.52 -7.97
C ILE A 142 3.31 9.06 -8.33
N ASN A 143 2.29 9.70 -7.75
CA ASN A 143 0.88 9.46 -8.07
C ASN A 143 0.47 7.97 -8.00
N ASP A 144 1.04 7.25 -7.04
CA ASP A 144 0.84 5.81 -6.88
C ASP A 144 1.41 4.95 -8.03
N TYR A 145 2.42 5.45 -8.75
CA TYR A 145 3.18 4.69 -9.75
C TYR A 145 4.67 4.70 -9.43
N ILE A 146 5.35 3.60 -9.76
CA ILE A 146 6.81 3.52 -9.73
C ILE A 146 7.36 3.82 -11.12
N TYR A 147 8.27 4.78 -11.18
CA TYR A 147 9.02 5.19 -12.36
C TYR A 147 10.47 4.74 -12.24
N ILE A 148 10.99 4.14 -13.29
CA ILE A 148 12.38 3.65 -13.39
C ILE A 148 12.96 4.18 -14.70
N PRO A 149 14.21 4.68 -14.71
CA PRO A 149 14.89 5.03 -15.96
C PRO A 149 14.92 3.83 -16.91
N ASP A 150 14.69 4.05 -18.20
CA ASP A 150 14.67 2.95 -19.15
C ASP A 150 16.03 2.27 -19.24
N LYS A 151 16.11 1.06 -18.69
CA LYS A 151 17.23 0.14 -18.85
C LYS A 151 16.80 -1.01 -19.77
N PRO A 152 17.65 -1.43 -20.73
CA PRO A 152 17.37 -2.59 -21.55
C PRO A 152 17.18 -3.82 -20.64
N LEU A 153 16.16 -4.63 -20.95
CA LEU A 153 15.77 -5.87 -20.24
C LEU A 153 14.92 -5.74 -18.97
N THR A 154 14.71 -4.55 -18.40
CA THR A 154 13.79 -4.39 -17.26
C THR A 154 12.34 -4.34 -17.75
N LYS A 155 11.62 -5.46 -17.63
CA LYS A 155 10.17 -5.58 -17.97
C LYS A 155 9.27 -5.65 -16.74
N PHE A 156 9.83 -6.13 -15.62
CA PHE A 156 9.12 -6.32 -14.37
C PHE A 156 9.92 -5.71 -13.23
N VAL A 157 9.20 -5.22 -12.22
CA VAL A 157 9.76 -4.78 -10.95
C VAL A 157 9.13 -5.60 -9.83
N TYR A 158 9.93 -5.99 -8.86
CA TYR A 158 9.48 -6.62 -7.63
C TYR A 158 9.46 -5.59 -6.51
N VAL A 159 8.34 -5.51 -5.82
CA VAL A 159 8.08 -4.54 -4.75
C VAL A 159 7.74 -5.32 -3.49
N GLU A 160 8.42 -5.02 -2.39
CA GLU A 160 8.08 -5.49 -1.05
C GLU A 160 7.83 -4.29 -0.14
N GLY A 161 6.76 -4.38 0.63
CA GLY A 161 6.38 -3.33 1.55
C GLY A 161 5.29 -3.78 2.51
N VAL A 162 4.93 -2.86 3.38
CA VAL A 162 3.73 -3.01 4.22
C VAL A 162 2.79 -1.90 3.83
N PHE A 163 1.58 -2.29 3.46
CA PHE A 163 0.61 -1.40 2.80
C PHE A 163 -0.54 -1.03 3.73
N ASP A 164 -1.09 0.16 3.53
CA ASP A 164 -2.24 0.67 4.28
C ASP A 164 -3.42 -0.32 4.17
N ASN A 165 -3.75 -0.70 2.94
CA ASN A 165 -4.73 -1.73 2.62
C ASN A 165 -4.03 -2.96 2.00
N PRO A 166 -4.06 -4.13 2.66
CA PRO A 166 -3.40 -5.33 2.15
C PRO A 166 -4.11 -5.94 0.93
N GLU A 167 -5.39 -5.61 0.70
CA GLU A 167 -6.16 -6.11 -0.46
C GLU A 167 -5.79 -5.40 -1.76
N ASP A 168 -5.34 -4.14 -1.71
CA ASP A 168 -4.91 -3.42 -2.92
C ASP A 168 -3.74 -4.16 -3.59
N ALA A 169 -2.91 -4.85 -2.79
CA ALA A 169 -1.82 -5.69 -3.29
C ALA A 169 -2.31 -6.94 -4.05
N HIS A 170 -3.55 -7.37 -3.85
CA HIS A 170 -4.14 -8.49 -4.58
C HIS A 170 -4.41 -8.11 -6.05
N GLU A 171 -4.91 -6.90 -6.32
CA GLU A 171 -5.25 -6.46 -7.68
C GLU A 171 -4.03 -6.34 -8.60
N VAL A 172 -2.86 -6.04 -8.03
CA VAL A 172 -1.59 -5.88 -8.76
C VAL A 172 -0.73 -7.13 -8.81
N CYS A 173 -1.16 -8.21 -8.15
CA CYS A 173 -0.37 -9.40 -7.97
C CYS A 173 -0.30 -10.25 -9.26
N VAL A 174 0.81 -10.16 -10.00
CA VAL A 174 1.11 -11.10 -11.07
C VAL A 174 2.04 -12.19 -10.53
N GLY A 175 1.46 -13.33 -10.10
CA GLY A 175 2.20 -14.56 -9.81
C GLY A 175 3.02 -14.61 -8.52
N ALA A 176 2.69 -13.80 -7.50
CA ALA A 176 3.38 -13.80 -6.20
C ALA A 176 2.59 -14.52 -5.08
N ALA A 177 3.30 -14.93 -4.03
CA ALA A 177 2.85 -15.89 -3.02
C ALA A 177 2.03 -15.33 -1.84
N ASN A 178 1.88 -14.00 -1.70
CA ASN A 178 1.35 -13.35 -0.47
C ASN A 178 0.24 -12.31 -0.74
N CYS A 179 -0.66 -12.60 -1.67
CA CYS A 179 -1.69 -11.66 -2.12
C CYS A 179 -3.00 -11.90 -1.35
N VAL A 180 -3.26 -11.06 -0.34
CA VAL A 180 -4.34 -11.23 0.65
C VAL A 180 -5.67 -10.74 0.08
N SER A 181 -6.68 -11.60 0.09
CA SER A 181 -8.08 -11.25 -0.19
C SER A 181 -8.91 -11.05 1.10
N ASP A 182 -10.15 -10.63 0.93
CA ASP A 182 -11.16 -10.40 1.99
C ASP A 182 -11.43 -11.65 2.86
N ASP A 183 -11.24 -12.84 2.27
CA ASP A 183 -11.47 -14.14 2.89
C ASP A 183 -10.19 -14.77 3.45
N ASP A 184 -9.03 -14.22 3.09
CA ASP A 184 -7.75 -14.65 3.63
C ASP A 184 -7.54 -14.12 5.05
N GLU A 185 -6.53 -14.68 5.71
CA GLU A 185 -6.11 -14.22 7.03
C GLU A 185 -5.71 -12.74 6.97
N PHE A 186 -6.46 -11.89 7.67
CA PHE A 186 -6.21 -10.46 7.65
C PHE A 186 -4.87 -10.19 8.38
N PRO A 187 -3.87 -9.59 7.73
CA PRO A 187 -2.52 -9.46 8.28
C PRO A 187 -2.52 -8.38 9.36
N ILE A 188 -2.81 -8.79 10.59
CA ILE A 188 -2.86 -7.94 11.78
C ILE A 188 -2.49 -8.75 13.04
N GLY A 189 -1.69 -8.15 13.91
CA GLY A 189 -1.40 -8.73 15.22
C GLY A 189 -2.64 -8.70 16.13
N LEU A 190 -2.84 -9.76 16.92
CA LEU A 190 -3.99 -9.91 17.83
C LEU A 190 -4.19 -8.74 18.80
N HIS A 191 -3.08 -8.16 19.30
CA HIS A 191 -3.13 -6.99 20.18
C HIS A 191 -3.71 -5.75 19.50
N MET A 192 -3.44 -5.56 18.20
CA MET A 192 -4.03 -4.48 17.41
C MET A 192 -5.51 -4.75 17.16
N LEU A 193 -5.88 -5.99 16.85
CA LEU A 193 -7.28 -6.36 16.64
C LEU A 193 -8.16 -6.03 17.85
N ASN A 194 -7.71 -6.37 19.06
CA ASN A 194 -8.46 -6.03 20.29
C ASN A 194 -8.63 -4.51 20.44
N THR A 195 -7.56 -3.75 20.21
CA THR A 195 -7.59 -2.28 20.24
C THR A 195 -8.59 -1.70 19.23
N ILE A 196 -8.65 -2.28 18.03
CA ILE A 196 -9.59 -1.87 16.98
C ILE A 196 -11.03 -2.13 17.42
N LEU A 197 -11.33 -3.33 17.92
CA LEU A 197 -12.68 -3.70 18.35
C LEU A 197 -13.18 -2.81 19.50
N GLU A 198 -12.32 -2.49 20.46
CA GLU A 198 -12.63 -1.53 21.53
C GLU A 198 -12.87 -0.12 20.99
N GLY A 199 -12.03 0.35 20.06
CA GLY A 199 -12.16 1.64 19.41
C GLY A 199 -13.47 1.77 18.62
N ILE A 200 -13.84 0.73 17.85
CA ILE A 200 -15.10 0.66 17.10
C ILE A 200 -16.28 0.71 18.07
N ARG A 201 -16.31 -0.15 19.09
CA ARG A 201 -17.38 -0.14 20.10
C ARG A 201 -17.55 1.24 20.73
N LYS A 202 -16.46 1.90 21.13
CA LYS A 202 -16.51 3.20 21.79
C LYS A 202 -16.98 4.36 20.88
N ASN A 203 -16.57 4.35 19.61
CA ASN A 203 -16.84 5.46 18.69
C ASN A 203 -18.11 5.28 17.84
N GLU A 204 -18.42 4.07 17.38
CA GLU A 204 -19.61 3.84 16.55
C GLU A 204 -20.91 3.78 17.39
N LEU A 205 -20.86 3.29 18.64
CA LEU A 205 -22.01 3.39 19.55
C LEU A 205 -22.44 4.83 19.82
N ARG A 206 -21.50 5.80 19.79
CA ARG A 206 -21.79 7.23 19.94
C ARG A 206 -22.48 7.83 18.71
N ILE A 207 -22.27 7.27 17.53
CA ILE A 207 -22.93 7.74 16.31
C ILE A 207 -24.37 7.20 16.29
N LEU A 208 -24.57 5.93 16.63
CA LEU A 208 -25.91 5.32 16.71
C LEU A 208 -26.78 5.88 17.85
N THR A 209 -26.19 6.41 18.92
CA THR A 209 -26.94 7.06 20.02
C THR A 209 -27.29 8.52 19.73
N ASN A 210 -26.69 9.15 18.73
CA ASN A 210 -26.99 10.51 18.33
C ASN A 210 -28.02 10.61 17.18
N ASP A 211 -28.47 9.48 16.63
CA ASP A 211 -29.61 9.40 15.71
C ASP A 211 -30.96 9.51 16.47
N HIS A 212 -31.06 10.41 17.44
CA HIS A 212 -32.36 10.86 17.90
C HIS A 212 -32.99 11.68 16.76
N GLU A 213 -34.02 11.09 16.15
CA GLU A 213 -34.84 11.67 15.09
C GLU A 213 -35.04 13.18 15.29
N VAL A 214 -34.65 13.96 14.29
CA VAL A 214 -35.00 15.39 14.22
C VAL A 214 -36.52 15.46 14.17
N ASN A 215 -37.14 15.73 15.32
CA ASN A 215 -38.57 15.87 15.47
C ASN A 215 -39.00 17.12 14.68
N THR A 216 -39.42 16.93 13.44
CA THR A 216 -40.00 17.97 12.61
C THR A 216 -41.41 18.24 13.13
N GLN A 217 -41.51 19.13 14.13
CA GLN A 217 -42.81 19.65 14.54
C GLN A 217 -43.45 20.37 13.34
N PRO A 218 -44.68 20.02 12.95
CA PRO A 218 -45.38 20.76 11.92
C PRO A 218 -45.79 22.11 12.50
N ASN A 219 -45.24 23.19 11.94
CA ASN A 219 -45.65 24.55 12.27
C ASN A 219 -47.14 24.73 11.91
N ILE A 220 -47.94 25.07 12.92
CA ILE A 220 -49.34 25.53 12.82
C ILE A 220 -49.35 27.00 12.42
#